data_AF-A0A924W0M6-F1
#
_entry.id   AF-A0A924W0M6-F1
#
_cell.length_a   1.000
_cell.length_b   1.000
_cell.length_c   1.000
_cell.angle_alpha   90.00
_cell.angle_beta   90.00
_cell.angle_gamma   90.00
#
_symmetry.space_group_name_H-M   'P 1'
#
loop_
_entity.id
_entity.type
_entity.pdbx_description
1 polymer ?
#
loop_
_entity_poly.entity_id
_entity_poly.type
_entity_poly.pdbx_seq_one_letter_code
_entity_poly.pdbx_strand_id
1 'polypeptide(L)'
;LREREAGGADRMLTLAALFIVGAAESEDARVLLDDQQLERCLALEQLQFRQCASVAHDPNEDAFCLARHGLATPGACFAQLLAR
;
A
#
# COMPACT_ATOMS: atom_id res chain seq x y z
N LEU A 1 10.09 14.93 12.43
CA LEU A 1 9.81 14.25 11.14
C LEU A 1 9.35 12.80 11.31
N ARG A 2 9.75 12.06 12.36
CA ARG A 2 9.34 10.65 12.61
C ARG A 2 7.87 10.45 13.04
N GLU A 3 7.19 11.47 13.55
CA GLU A 3 5.84 11.31 14.12
C GLU A 3 4.71 11.26 13.07
N ARG A 4 4.98 11.68 11.81
CA ARG A 4 3.97 11.62 10.74
C ARG A 4 3.92 10.27 10.01
N GLU A 5 4.98 9.47 10.09
CA GLU A 5 5.04 8.14 9.47
C GLU A 5 4.27 7.08 10.27
N ALA A 6 4.34 7.13 11.60
CA ALA A 6 3.61 6.20 12.49
C ALA A 6 2.09 6.29 12.27
N GLY A 7 1.55 7.51 12.18
CA GLY A 7 0.12 7.73 11.99
C GLY A 7 -0.43 7.20 10.66
N GLY A 8 0.39 7.09 9.61
CA GLY A 8 -0.03 6.50 8.33
C GLY A 8 -0.05 4.98 8.37
N ALA A 9 0.99 4.36 8.93
CA ALA A 9 1.09 2.91 9.08
C ALA A 9 0.01 2.36 10.02
N ASP A 10 -0.25 3.02 11.16
CA ASP A 10 -1.31 2.61 12.10
C ASP A 10 -2.70 2.63 11.47
N ARG A 11 -2.98 3.62 10.61
CA ARG A 11 -4.26 3.73 9.90
C ARG A 11 -4.41 2.68 8.80
N MET A 12 -3.35 2.37 8.06
CA MET A 12 -3.34 1.27 7.10
C MET A 12 -3.54 -0.08 7.78
N LEU A 13 -2.87 -0.31 8.91
CA LEU A 13 -3.06 -1.52 9.71
C LEU A 13 -4.49 -1.63 10.21
N THR A 14 -5.09 -0.51 10.61
CA THR A 14 -6.49 -0.46 11.05
C THR A 14 -7.45 -0.77 9.90
N LEU A 15 -7.22 -0.25 8.69
CA LEU A 15 -8.02 -0.59 7.50
C LEU A 15 -7.86 -2.05 7.08
N ALA A 16 -6.63 -2.56 7.06
CA ALA A 16 -6.37 -3.97 6.80
C ALA A 16 -7.04 -4.86 7.85
N ALA A 17 -7.00 -4.47 9.13
CA ALA A 17 -7.70 -5.15 10.20
C ALA A 17 -9.22 -5.12 10.00
N LEU A 18 -9.80 -3.97 9.65
CA LEU A 18 -11.25 -3.83 9.36
C LEU A 18 -11.67 -4.69 8.16
N PHE A 19 -10.84 -4.76 7.12
CA PHE A 19 -11.04 -5.65 5.97
C PHE A 19 -10.99 -7.13 6.38
N ILE A 20 -9.97 -7.52 7.16
CA ILE A 20 -9.76 -8.91 7.63
C ILE A 20 -10.88 -9.37 8.56
N VAL A 21 -11.39 -8.52 9.45
CA VAL A 21 -12.46 -8.88 10.40
C VAL A 21 -13.86 -8.84 9.76
N GLY A 22 -13.96 -8.66 8.45
CA GLY A 22 -15.25 -8.67 7.74
C GLY A 22 -16.12 -7.44 8.00
N ALA A 23 -15.55 -6.36 8.54
CA ALA A 23 -16.22 -5.07 8.64
C ALA A 23 -16.28 -4.33 7.29
N ALA A 24 -15.83 -4.96 6.20
CA ALA A 24 -15.93 -4.48 4.82
C ALA A 24 -17.37 -4.21 4.33
N GLU A 25 -18.38 -4.62 5.10
CA GLU A 25 -19.78 -4.27 4.89
C GLU A 25 -20.16 -2.85 5.38
N SER A 26 -19.27 -2.15 6.10
CA SER A 26 -19.49 -0.73 6.40
C SER A 26 -19.37 0.11 5.13
N GLU A 27 -20.28 1.05 4.95
CA GLU A 27 -20.32 1.94 3.77
C GLU A 27 -18.98 2.67 3.58
N ASP A 28 -18.35 3.08 4.68
CA ASP A 28 -17.03 3.70 4.71
C ASP A 28 -15.92 2.80 4.18
N ALA A 29 -15.96 1.49 4.48
CA ALA A 29 -14.97 0.55 3.96
C ALA A 29 -15.16 0.29 2.46
N ARG A 30 -16.41 0.23 1.98
CA ARG A 30 -16.72 0.07 0.55
C ARG A 30 -16.26 1.27 -0.26
N VAL A 31 -16.50 2.50 0.23
CA VAL A 31 -16.03 3.74 -0.43
C VAL A 31 -14.51 3.79 -0.50
N LEU A 32 -13.81 3.30 0.52
CA LEU A 32 -12.35 3.22 0.49
C LEU A 32 -11.82 2.15 -0.48
N LEU A 33 -12.54 1.05 -0.66
CA LEU A 33 -12.16 -0.05 -1.56
C LEU A 33 -12.47 0.26 -3.03
N ASP A 34 -13.46 1.10 -3.32
CA ASP A 34 -13.85 1.52 -4.68
C ASP A 34 -13.12 2.81 -5.13
N ASP A 35 -12.01 3.16 -4.48
CA ASP A 35 -11.23 4.34 -4.86
C ASP A 35 -10.35 4.05 -6.09
N GLN A 36 -10.77 4.54 -7.24
CA GLN A 36 -10.04 4.36 -8.50
C GLN A 36 -8.60 4.92 -8.47
N GLN A 37 -8.29 5.92 -7.63
CA GLN A 37 -6.92 6.42 -7.51
C GLN A 37 -6.04 5.43 -6.75
N LEU A 38 -6.55 4.83 -5.68
CA LEU A 38 -5.87 3.77 -4.96
C LEU A 38 -5.63 2.57 -5.88
N GLU A 39 -6.64 2.12 -6.63
CA GLU A 39 -6.51 1.01 -7.58
C GLU A 39 -5.41 1.26 -8.61
N ARG A 40 -5.40 2.45 -9.24
CA ARG A 40 -4.37 2.82 -10.22
C ARG A 40 -2.98 2.88 -9.60
N CYS A 41 -2.87 3.40 -8.37
CA CYS A 41 -1.61 3.49 -7.66
C CYS A 41 -1.05 2.10 -7.36
N LEU A 42 -1.87 1.20 -6.81
CA LEU A 42 -1.47 -0.17 -6.51
C LEU A 42 -1.13 -0.98 -7.79
N ALA A 43 -1.88 -0.79 -8.87
CA ALA A 43 -1.58 -1.43 -10.16
C ALA A 43 -0.22 -0.98 -10.73
N LEU A 44 0.13 0.30 -10.58
CA LEU A 44 1.43 0.82 -10.98
C LEU A 44 2.56 0.23 -10.13
N GLU A 45 2.41 0.17 -8.80
CA GLU A 45 3.43 -0.42 -7.94
C GLU A 45 3.63 -1.92 -8.19
N GLN A 46 2.55 -2.64 -8.51
CA GLN A 46 2.67 -4.04 -8.93
C GLN A 46 3.48 -4.19 -10.23
N LEU A 47 3.29 -3.29 -11.20
CA LEU A 47 4.06 -3.26 -12.44
C LEU A 47 5.55 -2.96 -12.14
N GLN A 48 5.82 -1.94 -11.33
CA GLN A 48 7.18 -1.55 -10.96
C GLN A 48 7.91 -2.64 -10.18
N PHE A 49 7.22 -3.31 -9.25
CA PHE A 49 7.77 -4.46 -8.53
C PHE A 49 8.23 -5.55 -9.50
N ARG A 50 7.39 -5.94 -10.47
CA ARG A 50 7.75 -6.95 -11.47
C ARG A 50 8.93 -6.51 -12.33
N GLN A 51 8.99 -5.23 -12.73
CA GLN A 51 10.12 -4.71 -13.51
C GLN A 51 11.43 -4.76 -12.73
N CYS A 52 11.40 -4.30 -11.48
CA CYS A 52 12.56 -4.32 -10.59
C CYS A 52 13.04 -5.76 -10.35
N ALA A 53 12.13 -6.65 -9.96
CA ALA A 53 12.45 -8.06 -9.68
C ALA A 53 12.93 -8.83 -10.92
N SER A 54 12.49 -8.45 -12.14
CA SER A 54 12.92 -9.13 -13.37
C SER A 54 14.39 -8.91 -13.72
N VAL A 55 15.01 -7.88 -13.14
CA VAL A 55 16.41 -7.51 -13.37
C VAL A 55 17.24 -7.56 -12.10
N ALA A 56 16.73 -8.13 -11.01
CA ALA A 56 17.48 -8.30 -9.78
C ALA A 56 18.52 -9.43 -9.93
N HIS A 57 19.74 -9.18 -9.48
CA HIS A 57 20.89 -10.07 -9.60
C HIS A 57 21.32 -10.68 -8.26
N ASP A 58 21.01 -10.02 -7.15
CA ASP A 58 21.40 -10.47 -5.81
C ASP A 58 20.31 -10.21 -4.77
N PRO A 59 20.36 -10.88 -3.60
CA PRO A 59 19.31 -10.79 -2.59
C PRO A 59 19.07 -9.38 -2.05
N ASN A 60 20.05 -8.47 -2.13
CA ASN A 60 19.84 -7.08 -1.71
C ASN A 60 19.00 -6.32 -2.74
N GLU A 61 19.15 -6.62 -4.03
CA GLU A 61 18.30 -6.06 -5.09
C GLU A 61 16.86 -6.57 -4.96
N ASP A 62 16.68 -7.88 -4.69
CA ASP A 62 15.35 -8.44 -4.39
C ASP A 62 14.70 -7.78 -3.17
N ALA A 63 15.47 -7.63 -2.08
CA ALA A 63 15.01 -6.97 -0.86
C ALA A 63 14.65 -5.50 -1.13
N PHE A 64 15.42 -4.80 -1.96
CA PHE A 64 15.11 -3.44 -2.39
C PHE A 64 13.81 -3.37 -3.17
N CYS A 65 13.61 -4.25 -4.17
CA CYS A 65 12.40 -4.28 -4.97
C CYS A 65 11.15 -4.49 -4.11
N LEU A 66 11.22 -5.43 -3.17
CA LEU A 66 10.14 -5.69 -2.21
C LEU A 66 9.90 -4.49 -1.28
N ALA A 67 10.97 -3.96 -0.66
CA ALA A 67 10.84 -2.86 0.29
C ALA A 67 10.27 -1.60 -0.37
N ARG A 68 10.72 -1.27 -1.58
CA ARG A 68 10.27 -0.08 -2.33
C ARG A 68 8.86 -0.28 -2.89
N HIS A 69 8.70 -1.25 -3.79
CA HIS A 69 7.50 -1.37 -4.62
C HIS A 69 6.45 -2.30 -4.02
N GLY A 70 6.84 -3.20 -3.12
CA GLY A 70 5.92 -4.09 -2.42
C GLY A 70 5.36 -3.51 -1.12
N LEU A 71 6.09 -2.59 -0.46
CA LEU A 71 5.74 -2.09 0.87
C LEU A 71 5.66 -0.55 0.94
N ALA A 72 6.76 0.16 0.72
CA ALA A 72 6.83 1.60 0.97
C ALA A 72 5.89 2.41 0.08
N THR A 73 5.95 2.21 -1.25
CA THR A 73 5.10 2.96 -2.17
C THR A 73 3.63 2.54 -2.13
N PRO A 74 3.28 1.23 -2.02
CA PRO A 74 1.90 0.82 -1.73
C PRO A 74 1.36 1.47 -0.45
N GLY A 75 2.18 1.57 0.60
CA GLY A 75 1.82 2.34 1.79
C GLY A 75 1.51 3.80 1.44
N ALA A 76 2.36 4.47 0.67
CA ALA A 76 2.09 5.83 0.20
C ALA A 76 0.78 5.96 -0.62
N CYS A 77 0.37 4.93 -1.37
CA CYS A 77 -0.92 4.90 -2.07
C CYS A 77 -2.10 4.98 -1.08
N PHE A 78 -2.08 4.15 -0.04
CA PHE A 78 -3.12 4.18 1.01
C PHE A 78 -3.09 5.48 1.82
N ALA A 79 -1.91 6.05 2.05
CA ALA A 79 -1.79 7.31 2.79
C ALA A 79 -2.47 8.48 2.05
N GLN A 80 -2.41 8.51 0.72
CA GLN A 80 -3.08 9.52 -0.10
C GLN A 80 -4.60 9.41 -0.04
N LEU A 81 -5.13 8.18 0.02
CA LEU A 81 -6.57 7.94 0.20
C LEU A 81 -7.06 8.48 1.55
N LEU A 82 -6.29 8.23 2.61
CA LEU A 82 -6.61 8.61 3.99
C LEU A 82 -6.39 10.09 4.33
N ALA A 83 -5.68 10.83 3.47
CA ALA A 83 -5.38 12.25 3.65
C ALA A 83 -6.40 13.19 2.98
N ARG A 84 -7.42 12.63 2.35
CA ARG A 84 -8.59 13.35 1.82
C ARG A 84 -9.67 13.47 2.89
#